data_AF-A0A843RVB9-F1
#
_entry.id   AF-A0A843RVB9-F1
#
_cell.length_a   1.000
_cell.length_b   1.000
_cell.length_c   1.000
_cell.angle_alpha   90.00
_cell.angle_beta   90.00
_cell.angle_gamma   90.00
#
_symmetry.space_group_name_H-M   'P 1'
#
loop_
_entity.id
_entity.type
_entity.pdbx_description
1 polymer ?
#
loop_
_entity_poly.entity_id
_entity_poly.type
_entity_poly.pdbx_seq_one_letter_code
_entity_poly.pdbx_strand_id
1 'polypeptide(L)'
;MDLELLSRPGYELRIETRIRVSHAPRRVNLHANTQRTTDFHSHLMEFDIPDTDGWHTISLTTRDFPAQTGDSVFAQLALIDWGLEKYRVDVDYFKVDIIEVARAGPDRGAQVPYHPPIPDLASFRQEVRAGEDAIIDLDNPDVNLNNWYVQDGASKKHLLTVNGTMYVILRFDLGAFDGRQIADHGLLELTTHSVQRTSDPLKDFGLVRVVEILGGDPAWDERTVTADSLRRGTPLSRVLNSQMIIDWPVTEGDGGKTYFTISRPVLQRMIDGQTLGLAIKPLGSITASFYSSENGEPSLGARILFNARE
;
A
#
# COMPACT_ATOMS: atom_id res chain seq x y z
N MET A 1 34.07 7.33 -7.05
CA MET A 1 33.19 6.72 -8.07
C MET A 1 33.62 7.27 -9.42
N ASP A 2 33.89 6.40 -10.39
CA ASP A 2 34.38 6.78 -11.72
C ASP A 2 33.21 6.89 -12.71
N LEU A 3 32.67 8.10 -12.86
CA LEU A 3 31.51 8.36 -13.71
C LEU A 3 31.77 8.09 -15.20
N GLU A 4 33.04 8.04 -15.64
CA GLU A 4 33.34 7.68 -17.02
C GLU A 4 32.86 6.26 -17.35
N LEU A 5 32.83 5.36 -16.35
CA LEU A 5 32.33 4.01 -16.53
C LEU A 5 30.84 3.98 -16.89
N LEU A 6 30.01 4.92 -16.41
CA LEU A 6 28.58 4.98 -16.77
C LEU A 6 28.35 5.36 -18.24
N SER A 7 29.35 5.93 -18.92
CA SER A 7 29.29 6.15 -20.37
C SER A 7 29.51 4.87 -21.19
N ARG A 8 29.96 3.78 -20.54
CA ARG A 8 30.27 2.51 -21.20
C ARG A 8 29.04 1.59 -21.13
N PRO A 9 28.66 0.93 -22.24
CA PRO A 9 27.55 -0.02 -22.23
C PRO A 9 27.74 -1.14 -21.19
N GLY A 10 26.66 -1.48 -20.47
CA GLY A 10 26.65 -2.55 -19.49
C GLY A 10 27.15 -2.16 -18.09
N TYR A 11 27.42 -0.88 -17.86
CA TYR A 11 27.74 -0.34 -16.53
C TYR A 11 26.59 0.49 -15.99
N GLU A 12 26.25 0.30 -14.71
CA GLU A 12 25.15 0.98 -14.04
C GLU A 12 25.53 1.40 -12.63
N LEU A 13 24.79 2.37 -12.08
CA LEU A 13 24.89 2.71 -10.67
C LEU A 13 24.12 1.67 -9.85
N ARG A 14 24.73 1.19 -8.77
CA ARG A 14 24.06 0.33 -7.79
C ARG A 14 24.15 0.93 -6.41
N ILE A 15 22.98 1.04 -5.77
CA ILE A 15 22.85 1.29 -4.35
C ILE A 15 22.63 -0.07 -3.68
N GLU A 16 23.42 -0.40 -2.66
CA GLU A 16 23.18 -1.53 -1.78
C GLU A 16 23.29 -1.08 -0.33
N THR A 17 22.33 -1.47 0.50
CA THR A 17 22.37 -1.19 1.93
C THR A 17 21.91 -2.39 2.71
N ARG A 18 22.44 -2.51 3.93
CA ARG A 18 22.02 -3.52 4.88
C ARG A 18 21.51 -2.85 6.14
N ILE A 19 20.25 -3.10 6.45
CA ILE A 19 19.51 -2.40 7.49
C ILE A 19 18.79 -3.38 8.42
N ARG A 20 18.47 -2.91 9.62
CA ARG A 20 17.52 -3.54 10.52
C ARG A 20 16.52 -2.50 11.00
N VAL A 21 15.26 -2.89 11.09
CA VAL A 21 14.17 -2.00 11.51
C VAL A 21 13.64 -2.43 12.87
N SER A 22 13.15 -1.47 13.64
CA SER A 22 12.51 -1.73 14.94
C SER A 22 11.04 -2.19 14.83
N HIS A 23 10.43 -2.00 13.67
CA HIS A 23 9.02 -2.24 13.42
C HIS A 23 8.86 -2.82 12.03
N ALA A 24 7.98 -3.81 11.91
CA ALA A 24 7.69 -4.47 10.66
C ALA A 24 6.18 -4.83 10.58
N PRO A 25 5.63 -5.00 9.37
CA PRO A 25 6.27 -4.69 8.09
C PRO A 25 6.48 -3.18 7.90
N ARG A 26 7.59 -2.79 7.29
CA ARG A 26 7.89 -1.39 6.91
C ARG A 26 8.63 -1.36 5.59
N ARG A 27 8.42 -0.30 4.81
CA ARG A 27 9.09 -0.05 3.54
C ARG A 27 10.06 1.11 3.66
N VAL A 28 11.22 0.97 3.03
CA VAL A 28 12.22 2.04 2.87
C VAL A 28 12.48 2.28 1.40
N ASN A 29 12.91 3.48 1.03
CA ASN A 29 13.11 3.82 -0.38
C ASN A 29 14.59 3.99 -0.66
N LEU A 30 15.05 3.40 -1.77
CA LEU A 30 16.33 3.73 -2.38
C LEU A 30 16.08 4.61 -3.60
N HIS A 31 16.87 5.66 -3.74
CA HIS A 31 16.75 6.60 -4.83
C HIS A 31 18.11 7.08 -5.28
N ALA A 32 18.32 7.15 -6.59
CA ALA A 32 19.47 7.78 -7.22
C ALA A 32 19.03 8.94 -8.11
N ASN A 33 19.69 10.09 -8.00
CA ASN A 33 19.43 11.23 -8.87
C ASN A 33 20.69 12.07 -9.08
N THR A 34 20.63 13.00 -10.03
CA THR A 34 21.67 14.00 -10.26
C THR A 34 21.08 15.39 -10.12
N GLN A 35 21.93 16.42 -10.18
CA GLN A 35 21.48 17.81 -10.24
C GLN A 35 20.69 18.14 -11.52
N ARG A 36 20.63 17.22 -12.50
CA ARG A 36 19.91 17.35 -13.77
C ARG A 36 18.61 16.55 -13.80
N THR A 37 18.32 15.75 -12.79
CA THR A 37 17.11 14.91 -12.73
C THR A 37 15.84 15.78 -12.74
N THR A 38 14.94 15.48 -13.67
CA THR A 38 13.61 16.09 -13.78
C THR A 38 12.48 15.10 -13.45
N ASP A 39 12.70 13.81 -13.72
CA ASP A 39 11.85 12.70 -13.29
C ASP A 39 12.46 11.99 -12.10
N PHE A 40 11.98 12.32 -10.90
CA PHE A 40 12.44 11.76 -9.63
C PHE A 40 11.85 10.38 -9.31
N HIS A 41 10.99 9.82 -10.17
CA HIS A 41 10.43 8.48 -9.98
C HIS A 41 11.19 7.41 -10.77
N SER A 42 11.89 7.79 -11.83
CA SER A 42 12.62 6.89 -12.75
C SER A 42 13.63 5.96 -12.07
N HIS A 43 14.22 6.39 -10.96
CA HIS A 43 15.25 5.65 -10.22
C HIS A 43 14.95 5.59 -8.72
N LEU A 44 13.66 5.57 -8.38
CA LEU A 44 13.13 5.44 -7.01
C LEU A 44 12.46 4.06 -6.88
N MET A 45 12.82 3.32 -5.83
CA MET A 45 12.20 2.02 -5.53
C MET A 45 11.98 1.88 -4.03
N GLU A 46 10.82 1.37 -3.63
CA GLU A 46 10.57 0.98 -2.24
C GLU A 46 10.96 -0.48 -2.02
N PHE A 47 11.33 -0.81 -0.79
CA PHE A 47 11.72 -2.16 -0.39
C PHE A 47 10.97 -2.55 0.87
N ASP A 48 10.20 -3.63 0.80
CA ASP A 48 9.51 -4.20 1.95
C ASP A 48 10.50 -4.92 2.88
N ILE A 49 10.48 -4.51 4.14
CA ILE A 49 11.19 -5.14 5.26
C ILE A 49 10.11 -5.86 6.09
N PRO A 50 10.00 -7.20 5.93
CA PRO A 50 8.80 -7.93 6.37
C PRO A 50 8.79 -8.20 7.89
N ASP A 51 9.96 -8.22 8.52
CA ASP A 51 10.13 -8.60 9.93
C ASP A 51 11.20 -7.73 10.62
N THR A 52 11.43 -7.99 11.91
CA THR A 52 12.45 -7.32 12.72
C THR A 52 13.66 -8.22 13.01
N ASP A 53 13.73 -9.38 12.36
CA ASP A 53 14.64 -10.47 12.67
C ASP A 53 15.95 -10.32 11.89
N GLY A 54 16.86 -9.54 12.48
CA GLY A 54 18.23 -9.43 12.00
C GLY A 54 18.41 -8.38 10.91
N TRP A 55 19.34 -8.63 9.99
CA TRP A 55 19.77 -7.66 8.98
C TRP A 55 19.24 -8.03 7.60
N HIS A 56 18.62 -7.07 6.92
CA HIS A 56 18.10 -7.22 5.56
C HIS A 56 19.00 -6.46 4.59
N THR A 57 19.50 -7.14 3.56
CA THR A 57 20.20 -6.49 2.44
C THR A 57 19.23 -6.19 1.32
N ILE A 58 19.18 -4.93 0.91
CA ILE A 58 18.37 -4.45 -0.22
C ILE A 58 19.28 -3.75 -1.23
N SER A 59 18.94 -3.84 -2.51
CA SER A 59 19.69 -3.13 -3.54
C SER A 59 18.83 -2.67 -4.71
N LEU A 60 19.26 -1.56 -5.30
CA LEU A 60 18.70 -0.97 -6.51
C LEU A 60 19.84 -0.77 -7.51
N THR A 61 19.76 -1.45 -8.65
CA THR A 61 20.60 -1.19 -9.83
C THR A 61 19.79 -0.33 -10.79
N THR A 62 20.34 0.83 -11.17
CA THR A 62 19.69 1.74 -12.12
C THR A 62 19.62 1.14 -13.52
N ARG A 63 18.87 1.81 -14.41
CA ARG A 63 18.89 1.55 -15.85
C ARG A 63 19.03 2.88 -16.56
N ASP A 64 20.04 2.99 -17.42
CA ASP A 64 20.34 4.18 -18.20
C ASP A 64 20.48 5.45 -17.33
N PHE A 65 21.14 5.32 -16.17
CA PHE A 65 21.26 6.44 -15.22
C PHE A 65 21.98 7.62 -15.87
N PRO A 66 21.34 8.81 -15.97
CA PRO A 66 21.80 9.87 -16.86
C PRO A 66 22.88 10.75 -16.21
N ALA A 67 23.90 10.14 -15.58
CA ALA A 67 25.04 10.85 -15.03
C ALA A 67 26.18 10.99 -16.04
N GLN A 68 26.87 12.11 -16.01
CA GLN A 68 28.04 12.42 -16.85
C GLN A 68 29.21 12.85 -16.00
N THR A 69 30.43 12.77 -16.54
CA THR A 69 31.62 13.30 -15.87
C THR A 69 31.42 14.77 -15.50
N GLY A 70 31.62 15.08 -14.21
CA GLY A 70 31.37 16.41 -13.64
C GLY A 70 30.02 16.57 -12.94
N ASP A 71 29.10 15.59 -13.06
CA ASP A 71 27.85 15.61 -12.31
C ASP A 71 28.03 15.30 -10.82
N SER A 72 27.08 15.79 -10.02
CA SER A 72 26.87 15.32 -8.66
C SER A 72 25.85 14.19 -8.68
N VAL A 73 26.22 13.03 -8.14
CA VAL A 73 25.30 11.91 -7.92
C VAL A 73 24.86 11.92 -6.47
N PHE A 74 23.55 11.93 -6.28
CA PHE A 74 22.88 11.82 -5.00
C PHE A 74 22.28 10.43 -4.89
N ALA A 75 22.53 9.78 -3.76
CA ALA A 75 21.96 8.49 -3.42
C ALA A 75 21.31 8.60 -2.04
N GLN A 76 20.12 8.04 -1.90
CA GLN A 76 19.30 8.21 -0.71
C GLN A 76 18.76 6.87 -0.22
N LEU A 77 18.77 6.71 1.11
CA LEU A 77 17.88 5.81 1.85
C LEU A 77 16.86 6.69 2.58
N ALA A 78 15.56 6.46 2.37
CA ALA A 78 14.50 7.23 2.99
C ALA A 78 13.51 6.33 3.75
N LEU A 79 13.03 6.83 4.89
CA LEU A 79 11.87 6.29 5.59
C LEU A 79 10.71 7.22 5.24
N ILE A 80 9.66 6.71 4.60
CA ILE A 80 8.52 7.50 4.17
C ILE A 80 7.24 6.91 4.78
N ASP A 81 6.40 7.77 5.34
CA ASP A 81 5.09 7.40 5.90
C ASP A 81 5.11 6.36 7.02
N TRP A 82 6.20 6.25 7.79
CA TRP A 82 6.23 5.33 8.93
C TRP A 82 5.28 5.75 10.07
N GLY A 83 4.67 6.94 10.03
CA GLY A 83 3.79 7.46 11.06
C GLY A 83 4.52 8.23 12.15
N LEU A 84 3.82 8.54 13.23
CA LEU A 84 4.25 9.52 14.25
C LEU A 84 4.90 8.90 15.50
N GLU A 85 5.05 7.57 15.54
CA GLU A 85 5.70 6.91 16.67
C GLU A 85 7.23 7.04 16.64
N LYS A 86 7.89 6.42 17.63
CA LYS A 86 9.35 6.33 17.68
C LYS A 86 9.82 5.10 16.93
N TYR A 87 10.63 5.34 15.91
CA TYR A 87 11.24 4.30 15.09
C TYR A 87 12.76 4.34 15.20
N ARG A 88 13.37 3.16 15.20
CA ARG A 88 14.81 2.97 14.99
C ARG A 88 15.05 2.19 13.71
N VAL A 89 16.02 2.65 12.94
CA VAL A 89 16.64 1.91 11.83
C VAL A 89 18.13 1.88 12.11
N ASP A 90 18.69 0.69 12.19
CA ASP A 90 20.13 0.48 12.26
C ASP A 90 20.63 0.27 10.82
N VAL A 91 21.74 0.92 10.46
CA VAL A 91 22.36 0.80 9.13
C VAL A 91 23.77 0.22 9.32
N ASP A 92 24.01 -0.97 8.77
CA ASP A 92 25.33 -1.62 8.78
C ASP A 92 26.23 -0.92 7.77
N TYR A 93 25.74 -0.82 6.53
CA TYR A 93 26.39 -0.05 5.48
C TYR A 93 25.39 0.53 4.49
N PHE A 94 25.82 1.58 3.81
CA PHE A 94 25.18 2.14 2.62
C PHE A 94 26.27 2.33 1.56
N LYS A 95 26.20 1.53 0.49
CA LYS A 95 27.21 1.47 -0.56
C LYS A 95 26.60 1.98 -1.87
N VAL A 96 27.34 2.84 -2.56
CA VAL A 96 27.02 3.34 -3.90
C VAL A 96 28.23 3.07 -4.78
N ASP A 97 28.02 2.39 -5.90
CA ASP A 97 29.10 1.94 -6.78
C ASP A 97 28.66 1.91 -8.23
N ILE A 98 29.62 1.93 -9.15
CA ILE A 98 29.36 1.66 -10.57
C ILE A 98 29.82 0.24 -10.86
N ILE A 99 28.90 -0.57 -11.37
CA ILE A 99 29.08 -2.00 -11.54
C ILE A 99 28.95 -2.42 -12.99
N GLU A 100 29.64 -3.49 -13.38
CA GLU A 100 29.34 -4.22 -14.61
C GLU A 100 28.12 -5.12 -14.35
N VAL A 101 26.98 -4.78 -14.96
CA VAL A 101 25.66 -5.41 -14.68
C VAL A 101 25.71 -6.92 -14.85
N ALA A 102 26.42 -7.41 -15.87
CA ALA A 102 26.57 -8.83 -16.18
C ALA A 102 27.24 -9.65 -15.05
N ARG A 103 27.96 -9.00 -14.12
CA ARG A 103 28.70 -9.66 -13.03
C ARG A 103 28.11 -9.43 -11.65
N ALA A 104 27.22 -8.45 -11.50
CA ALA A 104 26.73 -8.02 -10.19
C ALA A 104 25.64 -8.91 -9.58
N GLY A 105 24.99 -9.74 -10.40
CA GLY A 105 23.82 -10.52 -9.98
C GLY A 105 22.56 -9.66 -9.79
N PRO A 106 21.42 -10.29 -9.48
CA PRO A 106 20.15 -9.59 -9.34
C PRO A 106 20.15 -8.65 -8.13
N ASP A 107 19.21 -7.71 -8.15
CA ASP A 107 18.93 -6.91 -6.96
C ASP A 107 18.35 -7.75 -5.82
N ARG A 108 18.57 -7.28 -4.59
CA ARG A 108 18.12 -7.95 -3.36
C ARG A 108 16.96 -7.20 -2.70
N GLY A 109 16.17 -7.94 -1.93
CA GLY A 109 14.99 -7.41 -1.24
C GLY A 109 13.72 -7.46 -2.08
N ALA A 110 12.57 -7.34 -1.41
CA ALA A 110 11.27 -7.29 -2.07
C ALA A 110 10.99 -5.87 -2.58
N GLN A 111 11.25 -5.65 -3.87
CA GLN A 111 11.00 -4.39 -4.55
C GLN A 111 9.50 -4.10 -4.70
N VAL A 112 9.12 -2.86 -4.40
CA VAL A 112 7.78 -2.32 -4.58
C VAL A 112 7.90 -1.00 -5.33
N PRO A 113 7.44 -0.92 -6.59
CA PRO A 113 7.45 0.35 -7.33
C PRO A 113 6.67 1.41 -6.57
N TYR A 114 7.18 2.65 -6.54
CA TYR A 114 6.54 3.74 -5.81
C TYR A 114 5.11 4.01 -6.31
N HIS A 115 4.95 4.10 -7.64
CA HIS A 115 3.65 4.18 -8.31
C HIS A 115 3.52 2.97 -9.27
N PRO A 116 3.07 1.80 -8.77
CA PRO A 116 2.97 0.63 -9.61
C PRO A 116 1.85 0.83 -10.65
N PRO A 117 2.07 0.45 -11.92
CA PRO A 117 1.04 0.52 -12.94
C PRO A 117 -0.15 -0.39 -12.56
N ILE A 118 -1.35 -0.04 -13.02
CA ILE A 118 -2.54 -0.89 -12.88
C ILE A 118 -2.47 -1.98 -13.97
N PRO A 119 -2.48 -3.28 -13.63
CA PRO A 119 -2.55 -4.35 -14.62
C PRO A 119 -3.80 -4.32 -15.47
N ASP A 120 -3.71 -5.01 -16.61
CA ASP A 120 -4.90 -5.43 -17.32
C ASP A 120 -5.77 -6.33 -16.41
N LEU A 121 -7.03 -5.94 -16.22
CA LEU A 121 -7.99 -6.69 -15.40
C LEU A 121 -8.19 -8.12 -15.92
N ALA A 122 -8.09 -8.33 -17.24
CA ALA A 122 -8.23 -9.65 -17.85
C ALA A 122 -7.06 -10.59 -17.51
N SER A 123 -5.96 -10.07 -16.95
CA SER A 123 -4.80 -10.87 -16.56
C SER A 123 -4.97 -11.61 -15.23
N PHE A 124 -5.97 -11.24 -14.42
CA PHE A 124 -6.22 -11.87 -13.12
C PHE A 124 -7.04 -13.15 -13.26
N ARG A 125 -6.59 -14.20 -12.57
CA ARG A 125 -7.26 -15.51 -12.54
C ARG A 125 -8.04 -15.75 -11.26
N GLN A 126 -7.77 -14.96 -10.22
CA GLN A 126 -8.43 -15.07 -8.93
C GLN A 126 -9.17 -13.77 -8.63
N GLU A 127 -10.39 -13.91 -8.15
CA GLU A 127 -11.23 -12.84 -7.63
C GLU A 127 -11.80 -13.30 -6.28
N VAL A 128 -11.65 -12.49 -5.25
CA VAL A 128 -12.20 -12.75 -3.92
C VAL A 128 -12.92 -11.51 -3.43
N ARG A 129 -14.20 -11.63 -3.08
CA ARG A 129 -14.98 -10.54 -2.48
C ARG A 129 -14.63 -10.39 -1.01
N ALA A 130 -14.83 -9.19 -0.47
CA ALA A 130 -14.79 -9.01 0.98
C ALA A 130 -15.82 -9.96 1.63
N GLY A 131 -15.37 -10.73 2.62
CA GLY A 131 -16.24 -11.58 3.43
C GLY A 131 -16.88 -10.82 4.58
N GLU A 132 -16.27 -9.72 5.00
CA GLU A 132 -16.85 -8.71 5.90
C GLU A 132 -16.41 -7.32 5.44
N ASP A 133 -17.31 -6.35 5.52
CA ASP A 133 -16.97 -4.94 5.39
C ASP A 133 -17.68 -4.08 6.44
N ALA A 134 -16.98 -3.09 6.98
CA ALA A 134 -17.55 -2.23 8.02
C ALA A 134 -16.93 -0.84 8.02
N ILE A 135 -17.60 0.08 8.72
CA ILE A 135 -17.08 1.40 9.07
C ILE A 135 -16.75 1.39 10.56
N ILE A 136 -15.55 1.88 10.91
CA ILE A 136 -15.20 2.26 12.28
C ILE A 136 -15.12 3.78 12.37
N ASP A 137 -15.64 4.36 13.45
CA ASP A 137 -15.56 5.81 13.71
C ASP A 137 -14.62 6.06 14.88
N LEU A 138 -13.61 6.89 14.68
CA LEU A 138 -12.65 7.24 15.73
C LEU A 138 -13.22 8.23 16.75
N ASP A 139 -14.23 9.01 16.39
CA ASP A 139 -14.88 9.97 17.30
C ASP A 139 -16.01 9.32 18.11
N ASN A 140 -16.60 8.23 17.60
CA ASN A 140 -17.64 7.44 18.26
C ASN A 140 -17.21 5.96 18.34
N PRO A 141 -16.17 5.64 19.15
CA PRO A 141 -15.44 4.38 19.02
C PRO A 141 -16.20 3.13 19.49
N ASP A 142 -17.29 3.30 20.23
CA ASP A 142 -18.16 2.24 20.75
C ASP A 142 -19.42 1.99 19.90
N VAL A 143 -19.56 2.70 18.77
CA VAL A 143 -20.73 2.61 17.88
C VAL A 143 -20.44 1.65 16.72
N ASN A 144 -21.36 0.71 16.49
CA ASN A 144 -21.38 -0.11 15.28
C ASN A 144 -22.14 0.62 14.17
N LEU A 145 -21.53 0.70 12.99
CA LEU A 145 -22.06 1.43 11.84
C LEU A 145 -22.48 0.51 10.69
N ASN A 146 -22.80 -0.76 10.96
CA ASN A 146 -23.22 -1.71 9.92
C ASN A 146 -24.47 -1.22 9.15
N ASN A 147 -25.37 -0.55 9.85
CA ASN A 147 -26.57 0.05 9.26
C ASN A 147 -26.35 1.47 8.72
N TRP A 148 -25.13 1.82 8.30
CA TRP A 148 -24.87 3.12 7.67
C TRP A 148 -25.44 3.15 6.25
N TYR A 149 -26.33 4.11 5.97
CA TYR A 149 -27.03 4.17 4.68
C TYR A 149 -27.24 5.59 4.19
N VAL A 150 -27.46 5.71 2.88
CA VAL A 150 -28.09 6.88 2.26
C VAL A 150 -29.51 6.53 1.83
N GLN A 151 -30.42 7.50 1.95
CA GLN A 151 -31.76 7.38 1.41
C GLN A 151 -31.71 7.61 -0.12
N ASP A 152 -32.12 6.64 -0.91
CA ASP A 152 -32.23 6.74 -2.37
C ASP A 152 -33.69 6.53 -2.79
N GLY A 153 -34.42 7.64 -2.91
CA GLY A 153 -35.87 7.59 -3.12
C GLY A 153 -36.57 6.85 -1.97
N ALA A 154 -37.20 5.71 -2.26
CA ALA A 154 -37.89 4.88 -1.27
C ALA A 154 -37.01 3.78 -0.66
N SER A 155 -35.81 3.52 -1.19
CA SER A 155 -34.91 2.49 -0.70
C SER A 155 -33.77 3.09 0.15
N LYS A 156 -33.17 2.22 0.97
CA LYS A 156 -31.92 2.52 1.67
C LYS A 156 -30.79 1.83 0.94
N LYS A 157 -29.73 2.56 0.61
CA LYS A 157 -28.48 2.01 0.08
C LYS A 157 -27.45 1.99 1.19
N HIS A 158 -27.00 0.79 1.56
CA HIS A 158 -25.95 0.61 2.58
C HIS A 158 -24.58 0.91 1.95
N LEU A 159 -23.81 1.77 2.60
CA LEU A 159 -22.57 2.30 2.06
C LEU A 159 -21.42 2.14 3.05
N LEU A 160 -20.20 2.04 2.53
CA LEU A 160 -18.95 2.18 3.24
C LEU A 160 -18.45 3.62 3.05
N THR A 161 -18.33 4.40 4.13
CA THR A 161 -17.93 5.81 4.05
C THR A 161 -16.57 6.04 4.70
N VAL A 162 -15.71 6.76 3.98
CA VAL A 162 -14.41 7.25 4.45
C VAL A 162 -14.49 8.77 4.60
N ASN A 163 -14.20 9.29 5.79
CA ASN A 163 -14.08 10.72 6.06
C ASN A 163 -13.12 10.98 7.22
N GLY A 164 -13.05 12.21 7.71
CA GLY A 164 -12.12 12.65 8.78
C GLY A 164 -12.09 11.78 10.04
N THR A 165 -13.17 11.07 10.38
CA THR A 165 -13.26 10.21 11.57
C THR A 165 -13.59 8.76 11.22
N MET A 166 -14.25 8.53 10.08
CA MET A 166 -14.73 7.22 9.64
C MET A 166 -13.74 6.54 8.70
N TYR A 167 -13.33 5.33 9.06
CA TYR A 167 -12.50 4.46 8.22
C TYR A 167 -13.29 3.22 7.81
N VAL A 168 -13.04 2.76 6.58
CA VAL A 168 -13.57 1.49 6.11
C VAL A 168 -12.57 0.39 6.44
N ILE A 169 -13.05 -0.75 6.91
CA ILE A 169 -12.27 -1.97 7.13
C ILE A 169 -12.85 -3.12 6.31
N LEU A 170 -11.97 -3.92 5.72
CA LEU A 170 -12.30 -5.03 4.83
C LEU A 170 -11.57 -6.29 5.27
N ARG A 171 -12.28 -7.41 5.38
CA ARG A 171 -11.70 -8.74 5.59
C ARG A 171 -12.03 -9.64 4.41
N PHE A 172 -11.06 -10.45 4.00
CA PHE A 172 -11.19 -11.39 2.88
C PHE A 172 -10.97 -12.81 3.39
N ASP A 173 -11.79 -13.75 2.90
CA ASP A 173 -11.54 -15.19 3.13
C ASP A 173 -10.58 -15.71 2.05
N LEU A 174 -9.33 -15.96 2.46
CA LEU A 174 -8.25 -16.38 1.59
C LEU A 174 -7.73 -17.79 1.87
N GLY A 175 -8.43 -18.55 2.72
CA GLY A 175 -7.99 -19.89 3.14
C GLY A 175 -7.79 -20.87 1.97
N ALA A 176 -8.48 -20.66 0.84
CA ALA A 176 -8.30 -21.45 -0.38
C ALA A 176 -6.91 -21.27 -1.04
N PHE A 177 -6.13 -20.28 -0.61
CA PHE A 177 -4.81 -19.93 -1.14
C PHE A 177 -3.67 -20.20 -0.14
N ASP A 178 -3.95 -20.85 0.99
CA ASP A 178 -2.95 -21.20 2.00
C ASP A 178 -1.78 -21.97 1.37
N GLY A 179 -0.56 -21.53 1.69
CA GLY A 179 0.68 -22.13 1.19
C GLY A 179 1.03 -21.78 -0.25
N ARG A 180 0.17 -21.05 -0.98
CA ARG A 180 0.48 -20.58 -2.34
C ARG A 180 1.42 -19.38 -2.33
N GLN A 181 2.02 -19.12 -3.48
CA GLN A 181 2.86 -17.94 -3.69
C GLN A 181 2.15 -16.93 -4.58
N ILE A 182 2.09 -15.68 -4.12
CA ILE A 182 1.61 -14.56 -4.93
C ILE A 182 2.59 -14.32 -6.08
N ALA A 183 2.05 -14.32 -7.31
CA ALA A 183 2.85 -14.19 -8.53
C ALA A 183 3.39 -12.77 -8.72
N ASP A 184 2.56 -11.77 -8.46
CA ASP A 184 2.85 -10.35 -8.67
C ASP A 184 1.84 -9.49 -7.87
N HIS A 185 1.82 -8.19 -8.07
CA HIS A 185 0.80 -7.29 -7.54
C HIS A 185 -0.62 -7.69 -7.95
N GLY A 186 -1.58 -7.23 -7.17
CA GLY A 186 -3.02 -7.36 -7.41
C GLY A 186 -3.73 -6.04 -7.23
N LEU A 187 -5.06 -6.08 -7.29
CA LEU A 187 -5.90 -4.89 -7.20
C LEU A 187 -6.97 -5.07 -6.13
N LEU A 188 -7.15 -4.08 -5.27
CA LEU A 188 -8.40 -3.86 -4.55
C LEU A 188 -9.31 -3.01 -5.45
N GLU A 189 -10.48 -3.53 -5.78
CA GLU A 189 -11.54 -2.81 -6.49
C GLU A 189 -12.62 -2.35 -5.51
N LEU A 190 -12.93 -1.05 -5.54
CA LEU A 190 -14.08 -0.45 -4.86
C LEU A 190 -15.00 0.20 -5.89
N THR A 191 -16.30 0.10 -5.68
CA THR A 191 -17.30 0.78 -6.51
C THR A 191 -17.84 2.00 -5.75
N THR A 192 -17.60 3.17 -6.32
CA THR A 192 -17.97 4.48 -5.79
C THR A 192 -19.48 4.69 -5.91
N HIS A 193 -20.06 5.27 -4.85
CA HIS A 193 -21.39 5.87 -4.88
C HIS A 193 -21.27 7.40 -4.99
N SER A 194 -20.44 8.03 -4.16
CA SER A 194 -20.25 9.48 -4.16
C SER A 194 -18.90 9.92 -3.59
N VAL A 195 -18.44 11.10 -4.02
CA VAL A 195 -17.22 11.75 -3.53
C VAL A 195 -17.51 13.23 -3.28
N GLN A 196 -17.05 13.74 -2.15
CA GLN A 196 -17.05 15.17 -1.81
C GLN A 196 -15.63 15.57 -1.42
N ARG A 197 -15.09 16.61 -2.06
CA ARG A 197 -13.75 17.18 -1.81
C ARG A 197 -13.68 18.60 -2.34
N THR A 198 -12.63 19.34 -1.96
CA THR A 198 -12.37 20.66 -2.55
C THR A 198 -11.99 20.53 -4.03
N SER A 199 -12.37 21.52 -4.84
CA SER A 199 -11.89 21.66 -6.21
C SER A 199 -10.47 22.22 -6.29
N ASP A 200 -9.95 22.77 -5.20
CA ASP A 200 -8.61 23.36 -5.15
C ASP A 200 -7.53 22.27 -5.23
N PRO A 201 -6.51 22.44 -6.10
CA PRO A 201 -5.42 21.49 -6.22
C PRO A 201 -4.48 21.63 -5.00
N LEU A 202 -4.80 20.89 -3.96
CA LEU A 202 -3.98 20.75 -2.76
C LEU A 202 -3.25 19.41 -2.81
N LYS A 203 -1.92 19.43 -2.64
CA LYS A 203 -1.11 18.22 -2.66
C LYS A 203 -1.60 17.24 -1.57
N ASP A 204 -1.78 15.98 -1.95
CA ASP A 204 -2.21 14.86 -1.10
C ASP A 204 -3.60 15.05 -0.46
N PHE A 205 -4.40 16.04 -0.90
CA PHE A 205 -5.78 16.23 -0.47
C PHE A 205 -6.76 15.57 -1.43
N GLY A 206 -7.91 15.13 -0.90
CA GLY A 206 -8.97 14.56 -1.73
C GLY A 206 -8.63 13.17 -2.26
N LEU A 207 -7.71 12.46 -1.59
CA LEU A 207 -7.32 11.08 -1.87
C LEU A 207 -7.79 10.17 -0.74
N VAL A 208 -7.75 8.86 -0.97
CA VAL A 208 -7.84 7.87 0.10
C VAL A 208 -6.53 7.10 0.22
N ARG A 209 -6.23 6.70 1.45
CA ARG A 209 -5.05 5.94 1.84
C ARG A 209 -5.47 4.52 2.22
N VAL A 210 -4.90 3.52 1.56
CA VAL A 210 -5.11 2.11 1.90
C VAL A 210 -3.96 1.63 2.78
N VAL A 211 -4.25 0.93 3.87
CA VAL A 211 -3.26 0.37 4.81
C VAL A 211 -3.61 -1.07 5.18
N GLU A 212 -2.63 -1.84 5.63
CA GLU A 212 -2.85 -3.17 6.21
C GLU A 212 -3.47 -3.07 7.61
N ILE A 213 -4.36 -4.01 7.95
CA ILE A 213 -4.74 -4.31 9.33
C ILE A 213 -3.78 -5.39 9.84
N LEU A 214 -2.87 -5.04 10.74
CA LEU A 214 -1.80 -5.90 11.25
C LEU A 214 -2.13 -6.56 12.59
N GLY A 215 -3.11 -6.03 13.32
CA GLY A 215 -3.44 -6.50 14.67
C GLY A 215 -4.87 -6.15 15.06
N GLY A 216 -5.19 -6.29 16.35
CA GLY A 216 -6.55 -6.13 16.86
C GLY A 216 -7.31 -7.44 16.91
N ASP A 217 -8.62 -7.39 16.73
CA ASP A 217 -9.47 -8.58 16.64
C ASP A 217 -9.31 -9.26 15.26
N PRO A 218 -8.78 -10.49 15.15
CA PRO A 218 -8.71 -11.19 13.86
C PRO A 218 -10.07 -11.71 13.39
N ALA A 219 -11.02 -11.86 14.31
CA ALA A 219 -12.31 -12.50 14.09
C ALA A 219 -13.47 -11.49 14.15
N TRP A 220 -13.22 -10.20 13.90
CA TRP A 220 -14.27 -9.18 13.90
C TRP A 220 -15.40 -9.53 12.92
N ASP A 221 -16.62 -9.11 13.23
CA ASP A 221 -17.84 -9.40 12.47
C ASP A 221 -18.54 -8.06 12.21
N GLU A 222 -18.92 -7.81 10.96
CA GLU A 222 -19.49 -6.53 10.51
C GLU A 222 -20.69 -6.07 11.37
N ARG A 223 -21.49 -7.02 11.87
CA ARG A 223 -22.70 -6.75 12.67
C ARG A 223 -22.42 -6.25 14.08
N THR A 224 -21.17 -6.38 14.54
CA THR A 224 -20.80 -6.06 15.94
C THR A 224 -19.52 -5.23 16.07
N VAL A 225 -18.72 -5.11 15.02
CA VAL A 225 -17.44 -4.41 15.08
C VAL A 225 -17.64 -2.91 15.36
N THR A 226 -16.78 -2.38 16.22
CA THR A 226 -16.66 -0.97 16.58
C THR A 226 -15.17 -0.62 16.56
N ALA A 227 -14.79 0.65 16.64
CA ALA A 227 -13.38 1.00 16.74
C ALA A 227 -12.74 0.43 18.02
N ASP A 228 -13.48 0.35 19.12
CA ASP A 228 -13.01 -0.21 20.38
C ASP A 228 -12.86 -1.74 20.33
N SER A 229 -13.86 -2.44 19.78
CA SER A 229 -13.80 -3.90 19.69
C SER A 229 -12.75 -4.38 18.70
N LEU A 230 -12.52 -3.65 17.59
CA LEU A 230 -11.41 -3.92 16.68
C LEU A 230 -10.06 -3.74 17.38
N ARG A 231 -9.88 -2.64 18.13
CA ARG A 231 -8.61 -2.31 18.78
C ARG A 231 -8.29 -3.17 20.01
N ARG A 232 -9.31 -3.61 20.75
CA ARG A 232 -9.17 -4.34 22.02
C ARG A 232 -8.21 -3.67 23.01
N GLY A 233 -8.29 -2.35 23.12
CA GLY A 233 -7.41 -1.55 23.98
C GLY A 233 -6.00 -1.29 23.43
N THR A 234 -5.69 -1.76 22.23
CA THR A 234 -4.40 -1.55 21.57
C THR A 234 -4.39 -0.19 20.83
N PRO A 235 -3.28 0.57 20.82
CA PRO A 235 -3.16 1.77 19.99
C PRO A 235 -3.46 1.49 18.52
N LEU A 236 -4.16 2.42 17.85
CA LEU A 236 -4.57 2.24 16.45
C LEU A 236 -3.38 2.02 15.50
N SER A 237 -2.23 2.62 15.80
CA SER A 237 -0.95 2.45 15.08
C SER A 237 -0.32 1.05 15.17
N ARG A 238 -0.83 0.19 16.06
CA ARG A 238 -0.46 -1.23 16.16
C ARG A 238 -1.50 -2.16 15.54
N VAL A 239 -2.70 -1.64 15.29
CA VAL A 239 -3.81 -2.33 14.65
C VAL A 239 -3.77 -2.09 13.14
N LEU A 240 -3.61 -0.83 12.73
CA LEU A 240 -3.46 -0.41 11.35
C LEU A 240 -2.00 -0.06 11.08
N ASN A 241 -1.44 -0.57 9.99
CA ASN A 241 -0.13 -0.13 9.53
C ASN A 241 -0.16 1.37 9.28
N SER A 242 0.75 2.11 9.90
CA SER A 242 0.86 3.56 9.72
C SER A 242 1.33 3.93 8.32
N GLN A 243 2.09 3.03 7.68
CA GLN A 243 2.55 3.21 6.32
C GLN A 243 1.50 2.74 5.33
N MET A 244 1.19 3.59 4.34
CA MET A 244 0.26 3.27 3.27
C MET A 244 0.74 2.09 2.44
N ILE A 245 -0.18 1.33 1.88
CA ILE A 245 0.06 0.51 0.69
C ILE A 245 0.12 1.45 -0.52
N ILE A 246 -0.89 2.30 -0.64
CA ILE A 246 -1.02 3.29 -1.72
C ILE A 246 -1.94 4.44 -1.26
N ASP A 247 -1.61 5.63 -1.73
CA ASP A 247 -2.49 6.80 -1.71
C ASP A 247 -3.01 7.03 -3.12
N TRP A 248 -4.32 7.08 -3.31
CA TRP A 248 -4.88 7.13 -4.66
C TRP A 248 -6.19 7.93 -4.72
N PRO A 249 -6.44 8.65 -5.83
CA PRO A 249 -7.71 9.32 -6.03
C PRO A 249 -8.84 8.29 -6.20
N VAL A 250 -10.02 8.65 -5.71
CA VAL A 250 -11.24 7.88 -5.97
C VAL A 250 -11.79 8.25 -7.34
N THR A 251 -12.13 7.25 -8.15
CA THR A 251 -12.89 7.44 -9.40
C THR A 251 -14.28 7.96 -9.03
N GLU A 252 -14.59 9.19 -9.44
CA GLU A 252 -15.86 9.84 -9.15
C GLU A 252 -17.01 9.27 -10.00
N GLY A 253 -18.24 9.45 -9.51
CA GLY A 253 -19.47 9.02 -10.15
C GLY A 253 -20.04 7.74 -9.55
N ASP A 254 -21.37 7.66 -9.49
CA ASP A 254 -22.08 6.46 -9.05
C ASP A 254 -21.78 5.29 -10.01
N GLY A 255 -21.38 4.15 -9.45
CA GLY A 255 -20.88 3.00 -10.20
C GLY A 255 -19.44 3.12 -10.69
N GLY A 256 -18.75 4.23 -10.39
CA GLY A 256 -17.35 4.45 -10.74
C GLY A 256 -16.44 3.43 -10.05
N LYS A 257 -15.46 2.86 -10.77
CA LYS A 257 -14.55 1.84 -10.21
C LYS A 257 -13.19 2.43 -9.90
N THR A 258 -12.73 2.24 -8.67
CA THR A 258 -11.38 2.61 -8.25
C THR A 258 -10.56 1.35 -8.02
N TYR A 259 -9.38 1.28 -8.63
CA TYR A 259 -8.46 0.16 -8.48
C TYR A 259 -7.21 0.61 -7.73
N PHE A 260 -7.00 0.04 -6.54
CA PHE A 260 -5.83 0.29 -5.71
C PHE A 260 -4.86 -0.87 -5.88
N THR A 261 -3.65 -0.59 -6.37
CA THR A 261 -2.63 -1.62 -6.51
C THR A 261 -2.15 -2.08 -5.13
N ILE A 262 -2.27 -3.38 -4.87
CA ILE A 262 -1.76 -4.03 -3.67
C ILE A 262 -0.48 -4.76 -4.05
N SER A 263 0.62 -4.42 -3.37
CA SER A 263 1.92 -4.98 -3.68
C SER A 263 1.97 -6.48 -3.37
N ARG A 264 2.82 -7.21 -4.10
CA ARG A 264 3.08 -8.64 -3.87
C ARG A 264 3.34 -8.99 -2.39
N PRO A 265 4.24 -8.32 -1.63
CA PRO A 265 4.48 -8.68 -0.23
C PRO A 265 3.24 -8.49 0.67
N VAL A 266 2.41 -7.47 0.41
CA VAL A 266 1.17 -7.26 1.16
C VAL A 266 0.17 -8.40 0.88
N LEU A 267 -0.04 -8.74 -0.40
CA LEU A 267 -0.91 -9.87 -0.76
C LEU A 267 -0.40 -11.19 -0.19
N GLN A 268 0.92 -11.40 -0.18
CA GLN A 268 1.51 -12.60 0.40
C GLN A 268 1.20 -12.67 1.90
N ARG A 269 1.36 -11.57 2.64
CA ARG A 269 0.97 -11.50 4.06
C ARG A 269 -0.53 -11.72 4.29
N MET A 270 -1.39 -11.28 3.37
CA MET A 270 -2.83 -11.53 3.48
C MET A 270 -3.16 -13.02 3.34
N ILE A 271 -2.56 -13.74 2.38
CA ILE A 271 -2.78 -15.19 2.24
C ILE A 271 -2.10 -16.00 3.35
N ASP A 272 -0.97 -15.52 3.88
CA ASP A 272 -0.27 -16.16 5.00
C ASP A 272 -0.92 -15.86 6.36
N GLY A 273 -2.00 -15.08 6.39
CA GLY A 273 -2.73 -14.70 7.63
C GLY A 273 -1.97 -13.71 8.53
N GLN A 274 -0.91 -13.07 8.04
CA GLN A 274 -0.12 -12.07 8.76
C GLN A 274 -0.74 -10.66 8.69
N THR A 275 -1.51 -10.40 7.63
CA THR A 275 -2.38 -9.22 7.49
C THR A 275 -3.83 -9.67 7.65
N LEU A 276 -4.56 -9.08 8.60
CA LEU A 276 -5.94 -9.43 8.96
C LEU A 276 -7.00 -8.83 8.02
N GLY A 277 -6.58 -7.93 7.13
CA GLY A 277 -7.46 -7.21 6.23
C GLY A 277 -6.85 -5.90 5.74
N LEU A 278 -7.68 -5.07 5.11
CA LEU A 278 -7.29 -3.75 4.62
C LEU A 278 -8.17 -2.68 5.28
N ALA A 279 -7.58 -1.53 5.59
CA ALA A 279 -8.33 -0.36 6.00
C ALA A 279 -8.15 0.79 5.00
N ILE A 280 -9.21 1.55 4.76
CA ILE A 280 -9.24 2.70 3.85
C ILE A 280 -9.55 3.93 4.68
N LYS A 281 -8.68 4.93 4.57
CA LYS A 281 -8.66 6.12 5.41
C LYS A 281 -8.65 7.37 4.53
N PRO A 282 -9.14 8.52 5.00
CA PRO A 282 -8.98 9.76 4.24
C PRO A 282 -7.50 10.16 4.18
N LEU A 283 -7.10 10.82 3.09
CA LEU A 283 -5.88 11.62 3.03
C LEU A 283 -6.24 13.05 2.62
N GLY A 284 -6.07 13.96 3.57
CA GLY A 284 -6.68 15.29 3.52
C GLY A 284 -8.21 15.25 3.61
N SER A 285 -8.86 16.39 3.31
CA SER A 285 -10.32 16.50 3.41
C SER A 285 -11.02 15.82 2.23
N ILE A 286 -11.65 14.67 2.51
CA ILE A 286 -12.51 13.93 1.59
C ILE A 286 -13.65 13.28 2.36
N THR A 287 -14.83 13.19 1.74
CA THR A 287 -15.87 12.23 2.09
C THR A 287 -16.13 11.37 0.87
N ALA A 288 -15.70 10.12 0.89
CA ALA A 288 -15.92 9.15 -0.18
C ALA A 288 -16.84 8.04 0.34
N SER A 289 -17.81 7.63 -0.48
CA SER A 289 -18.68 6.50 -0.15
C SER A 289 -18.64 5.46 -1.25
N PHE A 290 -18.56 4.19 -0.85
CA PHE A 290 -18.52 3.01 -1.69
C PHE A 290 -19.70 2.10 -1.36
N TYR A 291 -20.06 1.22 -2.28
CA TYR A 291 -21.09 0.22 -2.02
C TYR A 291 -20.59 -0.84 -1.01
N SER A 292 -21.38 -1.09 0.03
CA SER A 292 -21.14 -2.18 0.99
C SER A 292 -21.59 -3.53 0.44
N SER A 293 -21.14 -4.60 1.05
CA SER A 293 -21.64 -5.96 0.79
C SER A 293 -23.16 -6.08 1.04
N GLU A 294 -23.69 -5.33 2.00
CA GLU A 294 -25.11 -5.29 2.39
C GLU A 294 -26.01 -4.43 1.48
N ASN A 295 -25.47 -3.81 0.41
CA ASN A 295 -26.24 -2.87 -0.41
C ASN A 295 -27.39 -3.52 -1.21
N GLY A 296 -27.42 -4.86 -1.33
CA GLY A 296 -28.39 -5.61 -2.13
C GLY A 296 -27.92 -5.96 -3.56
N GLU A 297 -26.80 -5.38 -4.02
CA GLU A 297 -26.14 -5.71 -5.29
C GLU A 297 -24.71 -6.22 -5.03
N PRO A 298 -24.51 -7.54 -4.89
CA PRO A 298 -23.21 -8.12 -4.54
C PRO A 298 -22.09 -7.74 -5.50
N SER A 299 -22.41 -7.47 -6.77
CA SER A 299 -21.44 -7.08 -7.80
C SER A 299 -20.72 -5.76 -7.53
N LEU A 300 -21.30 -4.87 -6.72
CA LEU A 300 -20.73 -3.55 -6.39
C LEU A 300 -19.83 -3.57 -5.15
N GLY A 301 -19.90 -4.64 -4.34
CA GLY A 301 -19.09 -4.78 -3.13
C GLY A 301 -17.59 -4.88 -3.42
N ALA A 302 -16.78 -4.60 -2.40
CA ALA A 302 -15.33 -4.63 -2.49
C ALA A 302 -14.80 -6.03 -2.87
N ARG A 303 -13.75 -6.06 -3.69
CA ARG A 303 -13.09 -7.31 -4.09
C ARG A 303 -11.61 -7.12 -4.34
N ILE A 304 -10.85 -8.20 -4.19
CA ILE A 304 -9.45 -8.27 -4.61
C ILE A 304 -9.29 -9.16 -5.85
N LEU A 305 -8.42 -8.72 -6.76
CA LEU A 305 -8.03 -9.42 -7.98
C LEU A 305 -6.53 -9.72 -7.90
N PHE A 306 -6.14 -10.98 -8.08
CA PHE A 306 -4.73 -11.38 -7.98
C PHE A 306 -4.42 -12.67 -8.73
N ASN A 307 -3.14 -13.02 -8.77
CA ASN A 307 -2.64 -14.27 -9.32
C ASN A 307 -1.80 -14.99 -8.26
N ALA A 308 -2.10 -16.26 -8.02
CA ALA A 308 -1.35 -17.13 -7.13
C ALA A 308 -0.87 -18.38 -7.88
N ARG A 309 0.26 -18.95 -7.45
CA ARG A 309 0.88 -20.16 -7.98
C ARG A 309 1.05 -21.16 -6.84
N GLU A 310 1.01 -22.45 -7.17
CA GLU A 310 1.41 -23.52 -6.25
C GLU A 310 2.87 -23.37 -5.82
#